data_AF-A0A1J1GSJ1-F1
#
_entry.id   AF-A0A1J1GSJ1-F1
#
_cell.length_a   1.000
_cell.length_b   1.000
_cell.length_c   1.000
_cell.angle_alpha   90.00
_cell.angle_beta   90.00
_cell.angle_gamma   90.00
#
_symmetry.space_group_name_H-M   'P 1'
#
loop_
_entity.id
_entity.type
_entity.pdbx_description
1 polymer ?
#
loop_
_entity_poly.entity_id
_entity_poly.type
_entity_poly.pdbx_seq_one_letter_code
_entity_poly.pdbx_strand_id
1 'polypeptide(L)'
;MAVDEVTENPSLKPGTKPRPCEKYIDNFFRCCDVEFKTTNSMLGKLKECKSNSEMEAKLKDYNAIKEEIVNVGMHECNFLIEKEFHDNMSYRISDRLRDFCFEEKLTDEYIFKVKEIYSAEDKAGADVFFETCNKEGNLERKKVIDDMALIKSNLRKHEQCTHIKLSEEKLNNAAKRVQRLLCDLCLLTLRPAKDLPLKPDDGKPPC
;
A
#
# COMPACT_ATOMS: atom_id res chain seq x y z
N MET A 1 -39.59 47.52 -12.08
CA MET A 1 -38.45 46.74 -12.62
C MET A 1 -37.53 46.49 -11.44
N ALA A 2 -37.61 45.28 -10.91
CA ALA A 2 -36.87 44.85 -9.72
C ALA A 2 -35.41 44.59 -10.10
N VAL A 3 -34.52 44.99 -9.20
CA VAL A 3 -33.08 44.73 -9.26
C VAL A 3 -32.90 43.41 -8.53
N ASP A 4 -32.48 42.35 -9.22
CA ASP A 4 -32.25 41.06 -8.60
C ASP A 4 -31.03 41.15 -7.67
N GLU A 5 -31.29 40.96 -6.37
CA GLU A 5 -30.29 40.79 -5.33
C GLU A 5 -29.52 39.50 -5.54
N VAL A 6 -28.20 39.63 -5.67
CA VAL A 6 -27.25 38.52 -5.53
C VAL A 6 -27.37 38.02 -4.09
N THR A 7 -28.02 36.87 -3.93
CA THR A 7 -28.10 36.17 -2.67
C THR A 7 -26.75 35.47 -2.43
N GLU A 8 -25.89 36.12 -1.65
CA GLU A 8 -24.73 35.50 -1.04
C GLU A 8 -25.19 34.30 -0.20
N ASN A 9 -24.75 33.11 -0.58
CA ASN A 9 -25.04 31.89 0.15
C ASN A 9 -24.14 31.84 1.40
N PRO A 10 -24.69 31.88 2.63
CA PRO A 10 -23.89 31.98 3.84
C PRO A 10 -23.38 30.59 4.25
N SER A 11 -22.16 30.56 4.80
CA SER A 11 -21.55 29.50 5.63
C SER A 11 -20.63 28.45 4.99
N LEU A 12 -19.46 28.88 4.53
CA LEU A 12 -18.22 28.10 4.72
C LEU A 12 -17.56 28.59 6.02
N LYS A 13 -17.66 27.82 7.10
CA LYS A 13 -16.85 28.07 8.30
C LYS A 13 -15.38 27.77 7.96
N PRO A 14 -14.44 28.71 8.10
CA PRO A 14 -13.02 28.41 8.01
C PRO A 14 -12.63 27.65 9.29
N GLY A 15 -12.24 26.38 9.18
CA GLY A 15 -11.72 25.64 10.34
C GLY A 15 -11.84 24.12 10.32
N THR A 16 -12.60 23.51 9.42
CA THR A 16 -12.60 22.05 9.29
C THR A 16 -11.63 21.63 8.20
N LYS A 17 -10.43 21.18 8.62
CA LYS A 17 -9.50 20.46 7.75
C LYS A 17 -10.29 19.38 6.99
N PRO A 18 -10.16 19.25 5.66
CA PRO A 18 -10.84 18.21 4.92
C PRO A 18 -10.35 16.85 5.44
N ARG A 19 -11.21 16.13 6.17
CA ARG A 19 -10.95 14.72 6.47
C ARG A 19 -10.96 13.95 5.16
N PRO A 20 -10.07 12.97 4.97
CA PRO A 20 -10.20 12.06 3.85
C PRO A 20 -11.59 11.44 3.87
N CYS A 21 -12.20 11.26 2.70
CA CYS A 21 -13.47 10.55 2.65
C CYS A 21 -13.29 9.14 3.24
N GLU A 22 -14.26 8.66 4.01
CA GLU A 22 -14.19 7.35 4.68
C GLU A 22 -13.84 6.22 3.71
N LYS A 23 -14.32 6.32 2.47
CA LYS A 23 -14.01 5.40 1.37
C LYS A 23 -12.52 5.33 1.02
N TYR A 24 -11.79 6.44 1.15
CA TYR A 24 -10.36 6.48 0.87
C TYR A 24 -9.53 5.79 1.96
N ILE A 25 -9.94 5.99 3.22
CA ILE A 25 -9.35 5.33 4.39
C ILE A 25 -9.63 3.82 4.34
N ASP A 26 -10.87 3.43 4.04
CA ASP A 26 -11.26 2.03 3.87
C ASP A 26 -10.43 1.35 2.77
N ASN A 27 -10.29 2.01 1.61
CA ASN A 27 -9.50 1.46 0.51
C ASN A 27 -8.02 1.28 0.89
N PHE A 28 -7.43 2.21 1.65
CA PHE A 28 -6.06 2.06 2.16
C PHE A 28 -5.92 0.80 3.01
N PHE A 29 -6.78 0.62 4.01
CA PHE A 29 -6.69 -0.55 4.90
C PHE A 29 -6.95 -1.86 4.17
N ARG A 30 -7.90 -1.90 3.23
CA ARG A 30 -8.16 -3.10 2.43
C ARG A 30 -6.98 -3.47 1.53
N CYS A 31 -6.29 -2.48 0.96
CA CYS A 31 -5.05 -2.73 0.20
C CYS A 31 -3.92 -3.27 1.09
N CYS A 32 -3.75 -2.70 2.29
CA CYS A 32 -2.76 -3.17 3.26
C CYS A 32 -3.08 -4.60 3.71
N ASP A 33 -4.33 -4.88 4.06
CA ASP A 33 -4.79 -6.21 4.46
C ASP A 33 -4.44 -7.29 3.42
N VAL A 34 -4.71 -7.01 2.15
CA VAL A 34 -4.34 -7.94 1.06
C VAL A 34 -2.83 -8.12 0.98
N GLU A 35 -2.05 -7.03 0.95
CA GLU A 35 -0.60 -7.10 0.83
C GLU A 35 0.04 -7.90 1.99
N PHE A 36 -0.36 -7.64 3.23
CA PHE A 36 0.19 -8.30 4.41
C PHE A 36 -0.30 -9.74 4.56
N LYS A 37 -1.57 -10.04 4.27
CA LYS A 37 -2.06 -11.43 4.27
C LYS A 37 -1.40 -12.25 3.16
N THR A 38 -1.22 -11.70 1.96
CA THR A 38 -0.47 -12.36 0.90
C THR A 38 0.99 -12.58 1.30
N THR A 39 1.63 -11.61 1.94
CA THR A 39 2.98 -11.79 2.51
C THR A 39 3.01 -12.98 3.48
N ASN A 40 2.03 -13.09 4.37
CA ASN A 40 1.93 -14.19 5.33
C ASN A 40 1.65 -15.54 4.69
N SER A 41 0.78 -15.60 3.67
CA SER A 41 0.53 -16.81 2.88
C SER A 41 1.82 -17.27 2.20
N MET A 42 2.52 -16.35 1.53
CA MET A 42 3.80 -16.64 0.87
C MET A 42 4.86 -17.10 1.86
N LEU A 43 4.96 -16.48 3.05
CA LEU A 43 5.86 -16.93 4.12
C LEU A 43 5.57 -18.38 4.54
N GLY A 44 4.29 -18.76 4.62
CA GLY A 44 3.88 -20.14 4.85
C GLY A 44 4.40 -21.09 3.78
N LYS A 45 4.23 -20.74 2.50
CA LYS A 45 4.74 -21.52 1.36
C LYS A 45 6.27 -21.62 1.34
N LEU A 46 6.98 -20.59 1.78
CA LEU A 46 8.44 -20.59 1.87
C LEU A 46 8.96 -21.51 2.98
N LYS A 47 8.21 -21.67 4.08
CA LYS A 47 8.55 -22.63 5.15
C LYS A 47 8.64 -24.07 4.63
N GLU A 48 7.86 -24.40 3.61
CA GLU A 48 7.80 -25.74 3.00
C GLU A 48 8.94 -26.01 2.02
N CYS A 49 9.70 -24.98 1.63
CA CYS A 49 10.82 -25.13 0.71
C CYS A 49 11.97 -25.91 1.35
N LYS A 50 12.63 -26.74 0.53
CA LYS A 50 13.73 -27.61 0.98
C LYS A 50 15.08 -26.90 0.91
N SER A 51 15.18 -25.78 0.22
CA SER A 51 16.43 -25.05 0.01
C SER A 51 16.23 -23.56 -0.26
N ASN A 52 17.26 -22.76 0.01
CA ASN A 52 17.27 -21.33 -0.31
C ASN A 52 17.11 -21.06 -1.82
N SER A 53 17.62 -21.96 -2.68
CA SER A 53 17.44 -21.82 -4.14
C SER A 53 15.96 -21.91 -4.54
N GLU A 54 15.21 -22.82 -3.92
CA GLU A 54 13.78 -22.98 -4.14
C GLU A 54 12.99 -21.76 -3.62
N MET A 55 13.35 -21.26 -2.43
CA MET A 55 12.77 -20.04 -1.87
C MET A 55 12.99 -18.85 -2.80
N GLU A 56 14.22 -18.69 -3.30
CA GLU A 56 14.59 -17.58 -4.18
C GLU A 56 13.87 -17.67 -5.54
N ALA A 57 13.70 -18.88 -6.08
CA ALA A 57 12.91 -19.09 -7.29
C ALA A 57 11.44 -18.66 -7.09
N LYS A 58 10.81 -19.05 -5.98
CA LYS A 58 9.45 -18.62 -5.63
C LYS A 58 9.34 -17.11 -5.45
N LEU A 59 10.35 -16.47 -4.84
CA LEU A 59 10.38 -15.02 -4.65
C LEU A 59 10.67 -14.23 -5.93
N LYS A 60 11.24 -14.86 -6.96
CA LYS A 60 11.42 -14.29 -8.31
C LYS A 60 10.21 -14.46 -9.22
N ASP A 61 9.31 -15.38 -8.89
CA ASP A 61 8.08 -15.60 -9.65
C ASP A 61 7.02 -14.57 -9.28
N TYR A 62 7.17 -13.36 -9.83
CA TYR A 62 6.23 -12.28 -9.60
C TYR A 62 4.82 -12.59 -10.12
N ASN A 63 4.67 -13.45 -11.12
CA ASN A 63 3.35 -13.83 -11.62
C ASN A 63 2.62 -14.71 -10.60
N ALA A 64 3.30 -15.71 -10.02
CA ALA A 64 2.74 -16.51 -8.94
C ALA A 64 2.37 -15.66 -7.71
N ILE A 65 3.16 -14.63 -7.39
CA ILE A 65 2.81 -13.69 -6.29
C ILE A 65 1.55 -12.90 -6.64
N LYS A 66 1.39 -12.43 -7.88
CA LYS A 66 0.17 -11.72 -8.33
C LYS A 66 -1.07 -12.61 -8.30
N GLU A 67 -0.93 -13.87 -8.69
CA GLU A 67 -2.01 -14.86 -8.55
C GLU A 67 -2.40 -15.04 -7.07
N GLU A 68 -1.41 -15.08 -6.17
CA GLU A 68 -1.67 -15.14 -4.73
C GLU A 68 -2.34 -13.87 -4.19
N ILE A 69 -1.97 -12.68 -4.68
CA ILE A 69 -2.64 -11.41 -4.35
C ILE A 69 -4.14 -11.50 -4.70
N VAL A 70 -4.47 -12.01 -5.89
CA VAL A 70 -5.87 -12.19 -6.32
C VAL A 70 -6.58 -13.22 -5.45
N ASN A 71 -5.92 -14.36 -5.17
CA ASN A 71 -6.48 -15.42 -4.34
C ASN A 71 -6.82 -14.93 -2.93
N VAL A 72 -5.85 -14.32 -2.22
CA VAL A 72 -6.05 -13.77 -0.87
C VAL A 72 -7.06 -12.63 -0.89
N GLY A 73 -7.00 -11.75 -1.90
CA GLY A 73 -7.96 -10.67 -2.07
C GLY A 73 -9.39 -11.19 -2.15
N MET A 74 -9.66 -12.14 -3.04
CA MET A 74 -11.00 -12.68 -3.25
C MET A 74 -11.49 -13.53 -2.08
N HIS A 75 -10.65 -14.41 -1.54
CA HIS A 75 -11.10 -15.46 -0.63
C HIS A 75 -10.94 -15.10 0.86
N GLU A 76 -9.96 -14.26 1.22
CA GLU A 76 -9.69 -13.92 2.63
C GLU A 76 -10.05 -12.46 2.98
N CYS A 77 -10.11 -11.58 1.98
CA CYS A 77 -10.37 -10.14 2.19
C CYS A 77 -11.69 -9.67 1.57
N ASN A 78 -12.35 -10.52 0.78
CA ASN A 78 -13.52 -10.15 -0.03
C ASN A 78 -13.30 -8.83 -0.80
N PHE A 79 -12.09 -8.63 -1.33
CA PHE A 79 -11.61 -7.41 -1.96
C PHE A 79 -10.77 -7.71 -3.19
N LEU A 80 -11.15 -7.13 -4.33
CA LEU A 80 -10.37 -7.27 -5.56
C LEU A 80 -9.50 -6.03 -5.77
N ILE A 81 -8.18 -6.22 -5.64
CA ILE A 81 -7.19 -5.18 -5.92
C ILE A 81 -7.20 -4.83 -7.41
N GLU A 82 -7.19 -3.53 -7.74
CA GLU A 82 -7.07 -3.07 -9.12
C GLU A 82 -5.75 -3.56 -9.74
N LYS A 83 -5.79 -4.02 -10.99
CA LYS A 83 -4.63 -4.65 -11.67
C LYS A 83 -3.37 -3.77 -11.67
N GLU A 84 -3.53 -2.45 -11.71
CA GLU A 84 -2.43 -1.48 -11.69
C GLU A 84 -1.57 -1.56 -10.41
N PHE A 85 -2.10 -2.07 -9.30
CA PHE A 85 -1.35 -2.24 -8.06
C PHE A 85 -0.61 -3.57 -7.96
N HIS A 86 -0.95 -4.56 -8.80
CA HIS A 86 -0.47 -5.94 -8.65
C HIS A 86 1.05 -6.01 -8.77
N ASP A 87 1.63 -5.30 -9.72
CA ASP A 87 3.08 -5.27 -9.94
C ASP A 87 3.82 -4.71 -8.74
N ASN A 88 3.51 -3.47 -8.34
CA ASN A 88 4.18 -2.81 -7.21
C ASN A 88 3.99 -3.57 -5.90
N MET A 89 2.79 -4.11 -5.67
CA MET A 89 2.49 -4.94 -4.50
C MET A 89 3.31 -6.24 -4.51
N SER A 90 3.38 -6.94 -5.65
CA SER A 90 4.19 -8.17 -5.77
C SER A 90 5.67 -7.92 -5.49
N TYR A 91 6.21 -6.78 -5.95
CA TYR A 91 7.59 -6.39 -5.68
C TYR A 91 7.83 -6.12 -4.19
N ARG A 92 6.93 -5.38 -3.53
CA ARG A 92 7.05 -5.12 -2.08
C ARG A 92 6.95 -6.41 -1.26
N ILE A 93 6.04 -7.33 -1.61
CA ILE A 93 5.90 -8.62 -0.94
C ILE A 93 7.18 -9.45 -1.09
N SER A 94 7.70 -9.56 -2.31
CA SER A 94 8.96 -10.28 -2.57
C SER A 94 10.14 -9.67 -1.82
N ASP A 95 10.29 -8.35 -1.89
CA ASP A 95 11.35 -7.59 -1.20
C ASP A 95 11.29 -7.78 0.32
N ARG A 96 10.09 -7.67 0.89
CA ARG A 96 9.84 -7.91 2.31
C ARG A 96 10.23 -9.32 2.72
N LEU A 97 9.88 -10.35 1.95
CA LEU A 97 10.25 -11.72 2.28
C LEU A 97 11.76 -11.96 2.14
N ARG A 98 12.41 -11.37 1.13
CA ARG A 98 13.88 -11.48 0.94
C ARG A 98 14.67 -10.90 2.10
N ASP A 99 14.20 -9.80 2.70
CA ASP A 99 14.87 -9.17 3.85
C ASP A 99 14.98 -10.10 5.08
N PHE A 100 14.14 -11.13 5.20
CA PHE A 100 14.09 -11.96 6.42
C PHE A 100 14.26 -13.46 6.19
N CYS A 101 13.81 -14.00 5.04
CA CYS A 101 13.69 -15.45 4.87
C CYS A 101 15.02 -16.17 4.62
N PHE A 102 16.12 -15.46 4.37
CA PHE A 102 17.43 -16.05 4.10
C PHE A 102 18.44 -15.94 5.25
N GLU A 103 18.10 -15.20 6.31
CA GLU A 103 19.03 -14.96 7.42
C GLU A 103 19.04 -16.09 8.43
N GLU A 104 17.85 -16.58 8.77
CA GLU A 104 17.64 -17.62 9.75
C GLU A 104 16.70 -18.68 9.19
N LYS A 105 16.79 -19.89 9.74
CA LYS A 105 15.86 -20.97 9.40
C LYS A 105 14.44 -20.55 9.79
N LEU A 106 13.47 -20.76 8.88
CA LEU A 106 12.05 -20.47 9.12
C LEU A 106 11.40 -21.44 10.13
N THR A 107 11.79 -21.33 11.40
CA THR A 107 11.11 -21.99 12.53
C THR A 107 9.81 -21.25 12.85
N ASP A 108 8.91 -21.87 13.61
CA ASP A 108 7.66 -21.21 14.03
C ASP A 108 7.91 -19.95 14.87
N GLU A 109 8.91 -19.98 15.73
CA GLU A 109 9.34 -18.83 16.53
C GLU A 109 9.87 -17.69 15.65
N TYR A 110 10.72 -18.02 14.66
CA TYR A 110 11.25 -17.00 13.75
C TYR A 110 10.16 -16.43 12.84
N ILE A 111 9.25 -17.26 12.33
CA ILE A 111 8.09 -16.81 11.55
C ILE A 111 7.22 -15.86 12.37
N PHE A 112 6.99 -16.16 13.65
CA PHE A 112 6.25 -15.27 14.55
C PHE A 112 6.95 -13.90 14.67
N LYS A 113 8.25 -13.89 14.93
CA LYS A 113 9.07 -12.66 14.97
C LYS A 113 8.98 -11.85 13.66
N VAL A 114 9.05 -12.52 12.52
CA VAL A 114 8.92 -11.89 11.18
C VAL A 114 7.54 -11.28 10.98
N LYS A 115 6.47 -11.95 11.43
CA LYS A 115 5.10 -11.40 11.39
C LYS A 115 4.94 -10.15 12.26
N GLU A 116 5.55 -10.12 13.43
CA GLU A 116 5.55 -8.93 14.30
C GLU A 116 6.28 -7.75 13.64
N ILE A 117 7.38 -8.01 12.92
CA ILE A 117 8.07 -6.99 12.12
C ILE A 117 7.15 -6.45 11.02
N TYR A 118 6.44 -7.33 10.30
CA TYR A 118 5.50 -6.92 9.26
C TYR A 118 4.35 -6.08 9.84
N SER A 119 3.83 -6.44 11.01
CA SER A 119 2.82 -5.64 11.71
C SER A 119 3.35 -4.25 12.09
N ALA A 120 4.61 -4.14 12.50
CA ALA A 120 5.23 -2.85 12.77
C ALA A 120 5.37 -2.00 11.49
N GLU A 121 5.71 -2.61 10.36
CA GLU A 121 5.75 -1.93 9.04
C GLU A 121 4.38 -1.40 8.64
N ASP A 122 3.32 -2.21 8.79
CA ASP A 122 1.93 -1.83 8.51
C ASP A 122 1.46 -0.63 9.35
N LYS A 123 1.67 -0.70 10.67
CA LYS A 123 1.29 0.37 11.61
C LYS A 123 2.06 1.67 11.33
N ALA A 124 3.34 1.58 11.00
CA ALA A 124 4.12 2.74 10.59
C ALA A 124 3.59 3.36 9.28
N GLY A 125 3.20 2.52 8.32
CA GLY A 125 2.55 2.97 7.09
C GLY A 125 1.22 3.69 7.36
N ALA A 126 0.39 3.16 8.26
CA ALA A 126 -0.86 3.79 8.67
C ALA A 126 -0.63 5.15 9.35
N ASP A 127 0.36 5.26 10.25
CA ASP A 127 0.72 6.52 10.90
C ASP A 127 1.08 7.61 9.87
N VAL A 128 1.90 7.27 8.86
CA VAL A 128 2.31 8.20 7.80
C VAL A 128 1.15 8.51 6.84
N PHE A 129 0.29 7.53 6.57
CA PHE A 129 -0.93 7.73 5.79
C PHE A 129 -1.85 8.77 6.45
N PHE A 130 -2.09 8.66 7.76
CA PHE A 130 -2.90 9.62 8.50
C PHE A 130 -2.26 11.01 8.52
N GLU A 131 -0.93 11.11 8.62
CA GLU A 131 -0.24 12.39 8.52
C GLU A 131 -0.41 13.02 7.12
N THR A 132 -0.28 12.21 6.08
CA THR A 132 -0.51 12.62 4.68
C THR A 132 -1.94 13.15 4.50
N CYS A 133 -2.91 12.43 5.04
CA CYS A 133 -4.32 12.79 5.03
C CYS A 133 -4.62 14.16 5.67
N ASN A 134 -3.79 14.60 6.63
CA ASN A 134 -3.92 15.88 7.31
C ASN A 134 -3.31 17.07 6.52
N LYS A 135 -2.68 16.82 5.36
CA LYS A 135 -2.10 17.87 4.52
C LYS A 135 -3.06 18.32 3.41
N GLU A 136 -3.08 19.63 3.20
CA GLU A 136 -3.84 20.28 2.13
C GLU A 136 -2.98 20.32 0.86
N GLY A 137 -3.45 19.65 -0.21
CA GLY A 137 -2.80 19.65 -1.51
C GLY A 137 -1.79 18.53 -1.75
N ASN A 138 -1.62 18.16 -3.02
CA ASN A 138 -0.81 17.01 -3.43
C ASN A 138 0.69 17.20 -3.15
N LEU A 139 1.20 18.43 -3.23
CA LEU A 139 2.61 18.72 -2.98
C LEU A 139 2.99 18.45 -1.52
N GLU A 140 2.18 18.94 -0.57
CA GLU A 140 2.42 18.74 0.86
C GLU A 140 2.26 17.27 1.26
N ARG A 141 1.30 16.57 0.64
CA ARG A 141 1.15 15.11 0.78
C ARG A 141 2.38 14.37 0.28
N LYS A 142 2.92 14.75 -0.88
CA LYS A 142 4.12 14.14 -1.45
C LYS A 142 5.34 14.37 -0.56
N LYS A 143 5.49 15.56 0.04
CA LYS A 143 6.57 15.84 1.00
C LYS A 143 6.53 14.92 2.21
N VAL A 144 5.34 14.64 2.76
CA VAL A 144 5.19 13.67 3.87
C VAL A 144 5.58 12.26 3.44
N ILE A 145 5.10 11.82 2.28
CA ILE A 145 5.41 10.49 1.75
C ILE A 145 6.90 10.33 1.44
N ASP A 146 7.57 11.40 1.00
CA ASP A 146 9.01 11.39 0.69
C ASP A 146 9.91 11.61 1.91
N ASP A 147 9.34 11.93 3.06
CA ASP A 147 10.10 12.12 4.29
C ASP A 147 10.52 10.75 4.87
N MET A 148 11.64 10.25 4.37
CA MET A 148 12.25 9.01 4.84
C MET A 148 12.65 9.07 6.32
N ALA A 149 12.92 10.26 6.88
CA ALA A 149 13.24 10.39 8.29
C ALA A 149 11.99 10.20 9.16
N LEU A 150 10.86 10.79 8.74
CA LEU A 150 9.56 10.57 9.36
C LEU A 150 9.15 9.09 9.32
N ILE A 151 9.24 8.45 8.15
CA ILE A 151 8.87 7.03 8.01
C ILE A 151 9.73 6.15 8.92
N LYS A 152 11.06 6.36 8.93
CA LYS A 152 11.97 5.62 9.83
C LYS A 152 11.68 5.89 11.30
N SER A 153 11.32 7.12 11.66
CA SER A 153 10.93 7.46 13.02
C SER A 153 9.68 6.69 13.47
N ASN A 154 8.67 6.60 12.62
CA ASN A 154 7.47 5.81 12.89
C ASN A 154 7.77 4.31 12.99
N LEU A 155 8.63 3.77 12.11
CA LEU A 155 9.09 2.37 12.22
C LEU A 155 9.77 2.11 13.56
N ARG A 156 10.72 2.96 13.98
CA ARG A 156 11.42 2.82 15.27
C ARG A 156 10.49 2.91 16.47
N LYS A 157 9.44 3.73 16.41
CA LYS A 157 8.40 3.79 17.45
C LYS A 157 7.72 2.43 17.61
N HIS A 158 7.44 1.73 16.51
CA HIS A 158 6.82 0.40 16.55
C HIS A 158 7.81 -0.73 16.90
N GLU A 159 9.11 -0.60 16.58
CA GLU A 159 10.17 -1.51 17.07
C GLU A 159 10.25 -1.55 18.61
N GLN A 160 10.06 -0.40 19.26
CA GLN A 160 10.04 -0.32 20.73
C GLN A 160 8.88 -1.09 21.34
N CYS A 161 7.73 -1.13 20.64
CA CYS A 161 6.55 -1.88 21.07
C CYS A 161 6.69 -3.39 20.89
N THR A 162 7.41 -3.84 19.84
CA THR A 162 7.62 -5.26 19.55
C THR A 162 8.89 -5.82 20.19
N HIS A 163 9.75 -4.96 20.73
CA HIS A 163 11.10 -5.29 21.22
C HIS A 163 12.01 -5.94 20.16
N ILE A 164 11.70 -5.74 18.87
CA ILE A 164 12.49 -6.25 17.76
C ILE A 164 13.16 -5.08 17.06
N LYS A 165 14.50 -5.03 17.15
CA LYS A 165 15.31 -4.01 16.49
C LYS A 165 15.75 -4.50 15.11
N LEU A 166 15.46 -3.71 14.08
CA LEU A 166 15.96 -3.97 12.73
C LEU A 166 17.39 -3.43 12.57
N SER A 167 18.12 -4.01 11.62
CA SER A 167 19.34 -3.37 11.12
C SER A 167 18.98 -2.08 10.37
N GLU A 168 19.92 -1.14 10.26
CA GLU A 168 19.68 0.10 9.51
C GLU A 168 19.33 -0.16 8.04
N GLU A 169 19.87 -1.22 7.45
CA GLU A 169 19.54 -1.66 6.10
C GLU A 169 18.07 -2.07 5.99
N LYS A 170 17.59 -2.95 6.87
CA LYS A 170 16.20 -3.39 6.90
C LYS A 170 15.23 -2.27 7.23
N LEU A 171 15.60 -1.40 8.17
CA LEU A 171 14.83 -0.20 8.49
C LEU A 171 14.67 0.69 7.25
N ASN A 172 15.73 0.83 6.46
CA ASN A 172 15.71 1.59 5.22
C ASN A 172 14.88 0.90 4.11
N ASN A 173 14.96 -0.41 3.98
CA ASN A 173 14.15 -1.18 3.03
C ASN A 173 12.66 -1.11 3.38
N ALA A 174 12.30 -1.31 4.65
CA ALA A 174 10.95 -1.14 5.16
C ALA A 174 10.41 0.27 4.90
N ALA A 175 11.23 1.31 5.16
CA ALA A 175 10.83 2.68 4.89
C ALA A 175 10.55 2.95 3.40
N LYS A 176 11.35 2.38 2.49
CA LYS A 176 11.12 2.47 1.04
C LYS A 176 9.84 1.75 0.62
N ARG A 177 9.54 0.59 1.21
CA ARG A 177 8.29 -0.14 0.94
C ARG A 177 7.07 0.68 1.36
N VAL A 178 7.11 1.26 2.57
CA VAL A 178 6.06 2.17 3.07
C VAL A 178 5.89 3.38 2.14
N GLN A 179 6.99 4.06 1.76
CA GLN A 179 6.94 5.18 0.81
C GLN A 179 6.26 4.77 -0.51
N ARG A 180 6.66 3.63 -1.10
CA ARG A 180 6.09 3.14 -2.37
C ARG A 180 4.61 2.80 -2.24
N LEU A 181 4.22 2.13 -1.17
CA LEU A 181 2.82 1.81 -0.87
C LEU A 181 1.98 3.10 -0.83
N LEU A 182 2.45 4.13 -0.14
CA LEU A 182 1.73 5.39 -0.04
C LEU A 182 1.72 6.18 -1.35
N CYS A 183 2.80 6.16 -2.13
CA CYS A 183 2.80 6.74 -3.48
C CYS A 183 1.73 6.11 -4.37
N ASP A 184 1.60 4.79 -4.34
CA ASP A 184 0.59 4.06 -5.10
C ASP A 184 -0.83 4.44 -4.64
N LEU A 185 -1.10 4.39 -3.34
CA LEU A 185 -2.45 4.56 -2.78
C LEU A 185 -2.91 6.02 -2.71
N CYS A 186 -1.99 6.98 -2.67
CA CYS A 186 -2.31 8.41 -2.67
C CYS A 186 -2.59 9.01 -4.05
N LEU A 187 -2.61 8.18 -5.11
CA LEU A 187 -2.86 8.62 -6.49
C LEU A 187 -1.94 9.79 -6.89
N LEU A 188 -0.74 9.84 -6.30
CA LEU A 188 0.31 10.77 -6.70
C LEU A 188 1.04 10.27 -7.96
N THR A 189 0.62 9.10 -8.46
CA THR A 189 0.96 8.53 -9.75
C THR A 189 -0.14 8.86 -10.77
N LEU A 190 0.26 9.36 -11.94
CA LEU A 190 -0.66 9.64 -13.05
C LEU A 190 -1.31 8.33 -13.52
N ARG A 191 -2.63 8.22 -13.39
CA ARG A 191 -3.39 7.13 -14.02
C ARG A 191 -3.70 7.52 -15.48
N PRO A 192 -3.34 6.69 -16.48
CA PRO A 192 -3.85 6.87 -17.83
C PRO A 192 -5.38 6.87 -17.79
N ALA A 193 -6.02 7.79 -18.52
CA ALA A 193 -7.45 7.72 -18.72
C ALA A 193 -7.78 6.37 -19.37
N LYS A 194 -8.84 5.70 -18.92
CA LYS A 194 -9.35 4.51 -19.61
C LYS A 194 -9.63 4.90 -21.06
N ASP A 195 -9.15 4.10 -22.01
CA ASP A 195 -9.45 4.30 -23.42
C ASP A 195 -10.96 4.46 -23.58
N LEU A 196 -11.38 5.60 -24.13
CA LEU A 196 -12.76 5.76 -24.56
C LEU A 196 -13.00 4.68 -25.62
N PRO A 197 -14.08 3.89 -25.54
CA PRO A 197 -14.45 3.01 -26.63
C PRO A 197 -14.77 3.89 -27.83
N LEU A 198 -13.79 4.05 -28.72
CA LEU A 198 -13.99 4.62 -30.03
C LEU A 198 -14.90 3.63 -30.76
N LYS A 199 -16.23 3.84 -30.68
CA LYS A 199 -17.13 3.28 -31.67
C LYS A 199 -16.69 3.86 -33.01
N PRO A 200 -16.37 3.04 -34.01
CA PRO A 200 -16.28 3.53 -35.37
C PRO A 200 -17.55 4.31 -35.65
N ASP A 201 -17.41 5.55 -36.11
CA ASP A 201 -18.53 6.25 -36.72
C ASP A 201 -18.87 5.46 -37.99
N ASP A 202 -19.96 4.69 -37.97
CA ASP A 202 -20.36 3.81 -39.07
C ASP A 202 -20.74 4.60 -40.34
N GLY A 203 -20.51 5.91 -40.38
CA GLY A 203 -20.61 6.77 -41.55
C GLY A 203 -22.02 6.84 -42.14
N LYS A 204 -23.03 6.34 -41.43
CA LYS A 204 -24.42 6.38 -41.89
C LYS A 204 -25.07 7.69 -41.45
N PRO A 205 -25.52 8.54 -42.38
CA PRO A 205 -26.33 9.69 -42.02
C PRO A 205 -27.64 9.24 -41.36
N PRO A 206 -28.17 10.03 -40.41
CA PRO A 206 -29.46 9.73 -39.79
C PRO A 206 -30.56 9.74 -40.86
N CYS A 207 -31.39 8.68 -40.82
CA CYS A 207 -32.57 8.52 -41.66
C CYS A 207 -33.63 9.57 -41.33
#